data_AF-A0A022RW94-F1
#
_entry.id   AF-A0A022RW94-F1
#
_cell.length_a   1.000
_cell.length_b   1.000
_cell.length_c   1.000
_cell.angle_alpha   90.00
_cell.angle_beta   90.00
_cell.angle_gamma   90.00
#
_symmetry.space_group_name_H-M   'P 1'
#
loop_
_entity.id
_entity.type
_entity.pdbx_description
1 polymer ?
#
loop_
_entity_poly.entity_id
_entity_poly.type
_entity_poly.pdbx_seq_one_letter_code
_entity_poly.pdbx_strand_id
1 'polypeptide(L)'
;AGSRRETLRLDMMEGSYNKYYDADVIVFNTGHWWTHQKTFQGKYYFQEGDHVYNKLAVADAYKKALKTWAQWVDENIDSSKTSVFFRGYSASHFKGGQWNSGGSCDGETKPITNETQLSPYPWMMRALESVLMKMKTPVFYLNITKMTDYRKDGHPSIFRRSSSNIKNGVFQDCSHWCLPGVPDSWNELLYVILVQSQNQKLSSFVH
;
A
#
# COMPACT_ATOMS: atom_id res chain seq x y z
N ALA A 1 2.26 2.33 -36.42
CA ALA A 1 1.30 2.68 -35.35
C ALA A 1 2.08 2.77 -34.03
N GLY A 2 2.30 3.97 -33.50
CA GLY A 2 3.09 4.17 -32.28
C GLY A 2 2.27 3.72 -31.07
N SER A 3 2.80 2.77 -30.29
CA SER A 3 2.21 2.38 -29.01
C SER A 3 2.17 3.61 -28.09
N ARG A 4 0.99 4.16 -27.84
CA ARG A 4 0.79 5.21 -26.85
C ARG A 4 1.28 4.65 -25.51
N ARG A 5 2.34 5.23 -24.95
CA ARG A 5 2.91 4.77 -23.69
C ARG A 5 1.94 5.12 -22.57
N GLU A 6 1.47 4.13 -21.82
CA GLU A 6 0.65 4.37 -20.65
C GLU A 6 1.46 5.15 -19.60
N THR A 7 0.92 6.29 -19.17
CA THR A 7 1.47 7.17 -18.14
C THR A 7 0.64 7.05 -16.88
N LEU A 8 1.26 7.28 -15.72
CA LEU A 8 0.54 7.42 -14.46
C LEU A 8 0.11 8.89 -14.28
N ARG A 9 -1.20 9.11 -14.33
CA ARG A 9 -1.81 10.39 -13.94
C ARG A 9 -1.66 10.58 -12.43
N LEU A 10 -0.96 11.65 -12.03
CA LEU A 10 -0.74 11.99 -10.63
C LEU A 10 -1.83 12.90 -10.07
N ASP A 11 -2.62 13.51 -10.95
CA ASP A 11 -3.63 14.54 -10.71
C ASP A 11 -5.07 14.02 -10.79
N MET A 12 -5.26 12.70 -10.91
CA MET A 12 -6.58 12.08 -11.03
C MET A 12 -6.69 10.84 -10.15
N MET A 13 -7.90 10.61 -9.62
CA MET A 13 -8.30 9.32 -9.07
C MET A 13 -8.64 8.34 -10.20
N GLU A 14 -8.50 7.05 -9.93
CA GLU A 14 -8.92 5.99 -10.86
C GLU A 14 -10.43 6.10 -11.15
N GLY A 15 -10.84 5.99 -12.40
CA GLY A 15 -12.18 6.37 -12.88
C GLY A 15 -13.35 5.63 -12.21
N SER A 16 -13.10 4.54 -11.50
CA SER A 16 -14.12 3.85 -10.69
C SER A 16 -14.42 4.54 -9.36
N TYR A 17 -13.83 5.70 -9.04
CA TYR A 17 -14.08 6.40 -7.77
C TYR A 17 -15.55 6.68 -7.46
N ASN A 18 -16.37 6.86 -8.48
CA ASN A 18 -17.82 7.01 -8.36
C ASN A 18 -18.55 5.75 -7.88
N LYS A 19 -17.89 4.59 -7.80
CA LYS A 19 -18.52 3.33 -7.36
C LYS A 19 -18.45 3.12 -5.85
N TYR A 20 -17.65 3.91 -5.14
CA TYR A 20 -17.36 3.70 -3.73
C TYR A 20 -17.38 4.98 -2.90
N TYR A 21 -17.87 6.10 -3.43
CA TYR A 21 -17.93 7.37 -2.70
C TYR A 21 -18.95 7.38 -1.57
N ASP A 22 -19.96 6.51 -1.62
CA ASP A 22 -21.04 6.36 -0.64
C ASP A 22 -20.91 5.12 0.25
N ALA A 23 -19.79 4.39 0.15
CA ALA A 23 -19.54 3.23 1.00
C ALA A 23 -19.38 3.66 2.47
N ASP A 24 -19.88 2.84 3.41
CA ASP A 24 -19.72 3.09 4.85
C ASP A 24 -18.26 2.99 5.31
N VAL A 25 -17.45 2.17 4.62
CA VAL A 25 -16.04 1.94 4.93
C VAL A 25 -15.24 1.87 3.63
N ILE A 26 -14.18 2.69 3.53
CA ILE A 26 -13.25 2.67 2.39
C ILE A 26 -11.83 2.45 2.92
N VAL A 27 -11.12 1.45 2.39
CA VAL A 27 -9.73 1.15 2.77
C VAL A 27 -8.81 1.38 1.58
N PHE A 28 -7.98 2.42 1.66
CA PHE A 28 -6.96 2.73 0.65
C PHE A 28 -5.62 2.10 1.00
N ASN A 29 -4.81 1.79 -0.01
CA ASN A 29 -3.40 1.46 0.15
C ASN A 29 -2.61 1.83 -1.10
N THR A 30 -1.32 2.10 -0.97
CA THR A 30 -0.40 2.15 -2.10
C THR A 30 1.04 1.88 -1.65
N GLY A 31 1.91 1.38 -2.53
CA GLY A 31 3.26 0.99 -2.11
C GLY A 31 4.09 0.23 -3.14
N HIS A 32 3.87 -1.08 -3.28
CA HIS A 32 4.76 -2.02 -4.01
C HIS A 32 5.08 -1.68 -5.48
N TRP A 33 4.35 -0.75 -6.10
CA TRP A 33 4.56 -0.32 -7.49
C TRP A 33 5.36 0.99 -7.61
N TRP A 34 5.64 1.67 -6.49
CA TRP A 34 6.44 2.89 -6.44
C TRP A 34 7.94 2.61 -6.33
N THR A 35 8.44 1.70 -7.16
CA THR A 35 9.87 1.39 -7.28
C THR A 35 10.44 2.01 -8.55
N HIS A 36 11.75 2.31 -8.58
CA HIS A 36 12.39 2.88 -9.76
C HIS A 36 12.18 2.02 -11.01
N GLN A 37 12.22 0.70 -10.90
CA GLN A 37 12.03 -0.19 -12.05
C GLN A 37 10.59 -0.13 -12.58
N LYS A 38 9.59 -0.17 -11.70
CA LYS A 38 8.17 -0.16 -12.07
C LYS A 38 7.64 1.20 -12.50
N THR A 39 8.40 2.26 -12.21
CA THR A 39 8.07 3.64 -12.58
C THR A 39 8.95 4.18 -13.72
N PHE A 40 9.64 3.31 -14.46
CA PHE A 40 10.56 3.67 -15.53
C PHE A 40 11.63 4.70 -15.12
N GLN A 41 12.09 4.61 -13.87
CA GLN A 41 13.01 5.56 -13.23
C GLN A 41 12.48 7.00 -13.22
N GLY A 42 11.16 7.17 -13.33
CA GLY A 42 10.46 8.44 -13.44
C GLY A 42 10.57 9.11 -14.81
N LYS A 43 11.12 8.45 -15.83
CA LYS A 43 11.33 9.04 -17.17
C LYS A 43 10.11 8.84 -18.05
N TYR A 44 9.50 9.94 -18.52
CA TYR A 44 8.35 9.93 -19.44
C TYR A 44 7.20 9.04 -18.99
N TYR A 45 6.96 8.96 -17.67
CA TYR A 45 5.97 8.06 -17.08
C TYR A 45 4.91 8.79 -16.28
N PHE A 46 5.28 9.81 -15.52
CA PHE A 46 4.34 10.57 -14.71
C PHE A 46 3.74 11.73 -15.52
N GLN A 47 2.45 11.98 -15.32
CA GLN A 47 1.69 12.99 -16.06
C GLN A 47 0.76 13.79 -15.14
N GLU A 48 0.66 15.09 -15.39
CA GLU A 48 -0.35 16.00 -14.82
C GLU A 48 -0.95 16.82 -15.96
N GLY A 49 -2.28 16.84 -16.11
CA GLY A 49 -2.95 17.38 -17.29
C GLY A 49 -2.40 16.77 -18.58
N ASP A 50 -2.01 17.64 -19.53
CA ASP A 50 -1.35 17.25 -20.79
C ASP A 50 0.19 17.18 -20.67
N HIS A 51 0.75 17.52 -19.52
CA HIS A 51 2.19 17.53 -19.30
C HIS A 51 2.71 16.16 -18.86
N VAL A 52 3.53 15.53 -19.71
CA VAL A 52 4.29 14.33 -19.35
C VAL A 52 5.69 14.75 -18.91
N TYR A 53 6.04 14.43 -17.67
CA TYR A 53 7.35 14.75 -17.11
C TYR A 53 8.46 14.00 -17.87
N ASN A 54 9.46 14.73 -18.38
CA ASN A 54 10.65 14.11 -18.96
C ASN A 54 11.39 13.23 -17.92
N LYS A 55 11.48 13.71 -16.67
CA LYS A 55 11.96 12.98 -15.51
C LYS A 55 11.37 13.62 -14.24
N LEU A 56 10.73 12.81 -13.41
CA LEU A 56 10.26 13.20 -12.08
C LEU A 56 10.70 12.17 -11.05
N ALA A 57 11.20 12.61 -9.90
CA ALA A 57 11.62 11.68 -8.85
C ALA A 57 10.41 10.90 -8.31
N VAL A 58 10.59 9.60 -8.08
CA VAL A 58 9.51 8.70 -7.62
C VAL A 58 8.92 9.18 -6.30
N ALA A 59 9.74 9.75 -5.41
CA ALA A 59 9.28 10.31 -4.15
C ALA A 59 8.38 11.55 -4.33
N ASP A 60 8.71 12.42 -5.28
CA ASP A 60 7.89 13.59 -5.60
C ASP A 60 6.57 13.17 -6.25
N ALA A 61 6.64 12.20 -7.18
CA ALA A 61 5.46 11.64 -7.83
C ALA A 61 4.51 10.97 -6.81
N TYR A 62 5.05 10.16 -5.89
CA TYR A 62 4.28 9.52 -4.81
C TYR A 62 3.57 10.56 -3.94
N LYS A 63 4.29 11.62 -3.54
CA LYS A 63 3.73 12.70 -2.73
C LYS A 63 2.66 13.49 -3.48
N LYS A 64 2.82 13.72 -4.80
CA LYS A 64 1.80 14.34 -5.66
C LYS A 64 0.53 13.48 -5.72
N ALA A 65 0.66 12.19 -6.02
CA ALA A 65 -0.48 11.27 -6.06
C ALA A 65 -1.22 11.20 -4.71
N LEU A 66 -0.50 11.17 -3.59
CA LEU A 66 -1.13 11.20 -2.26
C LEU A 66 -1.86 12.51 -1.99
N LYS A 67 -1.37 13.66 -2.45
CA LYS A 67 -2.08 14.94 -2.32
C LYS A 67 -3.37 14.96 -3.11
N THR A 68 -3.36 14.40 -4.32
CA THR A 68 -4.58 14.26 -5.14
C THR A 68 -5.58 13.33 -4.47
N TRP A 69 -5.14 12.20 -3.92
CA TRP A 69 -6.01 11.33 -3.12
C TRP A 69 -6.59 12.06 -1.91
N ALA A 70 -5.76 12.77 -1.14
CA ALA A 70 -6.19 13.51 0.03
C ALA A 70 -7.21 14.60 -0.31
N GLN A 71 -6.97 15.37 -1.38
CA GLN A 71 -7.91 16.37 -1.87
C GLN A 71 -9.24 15.74 -2.28
N TRP A 72 -9.20 14.62 -3.00
CA TRP A 72 -10.41 13.90 -3.38
C TRP A 72 -11.21 13.44 -2.15
N VAL A 73 -10.54 12.89 -1.13
CA VAL A 73 -11.20 12.48 0.12
C VAL A 73 -11.83 13.68 0.83
N ASP A 74 -11.10 14.78 0.96
CA ASP A 74 -11.59 16.02 1.61
C ASP A 74 -12.77 16.66 0.86
N GLU A 75 -12.87 16.49 -0.44
CA GLU A 75 -13.91 17.09 -1.29
C GLU A 75 -15.15 16.19 -1.46
N ASN A 76 -14.99 14.86 -1.40
CA ASN A 76 -16.04 13.92 -1.86
C ASN A 76 -16.57 13.00 -0.76
N ILE A 77 -15.88 12.84 0.37
CA ILE A 77 -16.29 11.89 1.41
C ILE A 77 -16.97 12.61 2.58
N ASP A 78 -18.21 12.19 2.87
CA ASP A 78 -18.94 12.59 4.07
C ASP A 78 -18.47 11.77 5.27
N SER A 79 -17.59 12.34 6.09
CA SER A 79 -17.02 11.67 7.27
C SER A 79 -18.03 11.36 8.39
N SER A 80 -19.26 11.89 8.32
CA SER A 80 -20.31 11.51 9.24
C SER A 80 -20.85 10.10 8.94
N LYS A 81 -20.82 9.70 7.67
CA LYS A 81 -21.30 8.41 7.15
C LYS A 81 -20.17 7.43 6.90
N THR A 82 -19.12 7.87 6.23
CA THR A 82 -18.04 7.01 5.74
C THR A 82 -16.81 7.07 6.64
N SER A 83 -16.33 5.91 7.06
CA SER A 83 -15.03 5.76 7.72
C SER A 83 -13.94 5.48 6.69
N VAL A 84 -12.97 6.38 6.57
CA VAL A 84 -11.83 6.24 5.65
C VAL A 84 -10.64 5.65 6.38
N PHE A 85 -10.06 4.61 5.81
CA PHE A 85 -8.83 3.98 6.30
C PHE A 85 -7.74 4.10 5.25
N PHE A 86 -6.50 4.25 5.72
CA PHE A 86 -5.32 4.05 4.90
C PHE A 86 -4.46 2.94 5.51
N ARG A 87 -4.24 1.87 4.74
CA ARG A 87 -3.36 0.77 5.13
C ARG A 87 -1.92 1.08 4.75
N GLY A 88 -1.04 1.05 5.74
CA GLY A 88 0.40 1.24 5.57
C GLY A 88 1.05 0.22 4.63
N TYR A 89 2.36 0.42 4.42
CA TYR A 89 3.14 -0.38 3.50
C TYR A 89 3.26 -1.83 4.01
N SER A 90 3.01 -2.79 3.13
CA SER A 90 3.25 -4.20 3.40
C SER A 90 4.70 -4.52 3.08
N ALA A 91 5.47 -5.00 4.04
CA ALA A 91 6.89 -5.31 3.82
C ALA A 91 7.09 -6.43 2.78
N SER A 92 8.26 -6.44 2.14
CA SER A 92 8.69 -7.52 1.24
C SER A 92 10.06 -8.00 1.69
N HIS A 93 10.31 -9.31 1.65
CA HIS A 93 11.51 -9.91 2.26
C HIS A 93 12.35 -10.66 1.22
N PHE A 94 12.89 -9.96 0.23
CA PHE A 94 13.82 -10.57 -0.71
C PHE A 94 15.25 -10.60 -0.13
N LYS A 95 15.86 -11.79 -0.15
CA LYS A 95 17.25 -12.04 0.23
C LYS A 95 18.06 -12.41 -1.01
N GLY A 96 19.33 -12.01 -1.05
CA GLY A 96 20.25 -12.36 -2.14
C GLY A 96 19.96 -11.70 -3.50
N GLY A 97 18.97 -10.81 -3.58
CA GLY A 97 18.57 -10.11 -4.80
C GLY A 97 17.25 -9.36 -4.63
N GLN A 98 16.78 -8.73 -5.70
CA GLN A 98 15.46 -8.12 -5.77
C GLN A 98 14.46 -9.09 -6.42
N TRP A 99 13.18 -8.71 -6.42
CA TRP A 99 12.09 -9.46 -7.05
C TRP A 99 12.36 -9.85 -8.52
N ASN A 100 13.19 -9.08 -9.24
CA ASN A 100 13.54 -9.29 -10.65
C ASN A 100 15.01 -9.70 -10.87
N SER A 101 15.78 -9.94 -9.82
CA SER A 101 17.22 -10.23 -9.92
C SER A 101 17.65 -11.39 -9.03
N GLY A 102 16.79 -12.41 -8.90
CA GLY A 102 17.09 -13.64 -8.18
C GLY A 102 16.88 -13.59 -6.66
N GLY A 103 16.18 -12.59 -6.14
CA GLY A 103 15.84 -12.52 -4.72
C GLY A 103 14.89 -13.65 -4.29
N SER A 104 15.08 -14.16 -3.07
CA SER A 104 14.29 -15.26 -2.50
C SER A 104 13.90 -15.04 -1.04
N CYS A 105 12.96 -15.85 -0.55
CA CYS A 105 12.49 -15.90 0.84
C CYS A 105 12.17 -17.33 1.28
N ASP A 106 12.50 -18.34 0.48
CA ASP A 106 12.39 -19.73 0.88
C ASP A 106 13.31 -20.03 2.06
N GLY A 107 12.88 -20.95 2.93
CA GLY A 107 13.60 -21.31 4.15
C GLY A 107 13.43 -20.34 5.32
N GLU A 108 12.82 -19.17 5.11
CA GLU A 108 12.41 -18.29 6.21
C GLU A 108 11.13 -18.86 6.86
N THR A 109 11.27 -19.53 8.01
CA THR A 109 10.17 -20.23 8.70
C THR A 109 9.81 -19.64 10.06
N LYS A 110 10.52 -18.58 10.47
CA LYS A 110 10.30 -17.88 11.73
C LYS A 110 10.31 -16.37 11.52
N PRO A 111 9.50 -15.63 12.29
CA PRO A 111 9.59 -14.18 12.34
C PRO A 111 10.98 -13.69 12.71
N ILE A 112 11.29 -12.44 12.37
CA ILE A 112 12.40 -11.71 12.94
C ILE A 112 12.14 -11.54 14.44
N THR A 113 13.15 -11.84 15.26
CA THR A 113 13.11 -11.60 16.72
C THR A 113 14.09 -10.52 17.16
N ASN A 114 15.08 -10.22 16.33
CA ASN A 114 16.08 -9.19 16.58
C ASN A 114 15.76 -7.92 15.80
N GLU A 115 15.44 -6.83 16.49
CA GLU A 115 15.06 -5.56 15.86
C GLU A 115 16.15 -4.97 14.96
N THR A 116 17.42 -5.32 15.16
CA THR A 116 18.52 -4.84 14.29
C THR A 116 18.45 -5.41 12.87
N GLN A 117 17.65 -6.45 12.65
CA GLN A 117 17.40 -7.04 11.33
C GLN A 117 16.24 -6.36 10.58
N LEU A 118 15.50 -5.46 11.24
CA LEU A 118 14.40 -4.74 10.62
C LEU A 118 14.89 -3.73 9.59
N SER A 119 14.08 -3.54 8.56
CA SER A 119 14.29 -2.55 7.52
C SER A 119 14.11 -1.14 8.09
N PRO A 120 14.87 -0.13 7.59
CA PRO A 120 14.57 1.26 7.90
C PRO A 120 13.14 1.62 7.52
N TYR A 121 12.49 2.46 8.34
CA TYR A 121 11.11 2.85 8.09
C TYR A 121 10.97 3.48 6.67
N PRO A 122 10.05 3.01 5.82
CA PRO A 122 10.00 3.42 4.42
C PRO A 122 9.73 4.93 4.27
N TRP A 123 10.44 5.59 3.34
CA TRP A 123 10.21 7.00 3.02
C TRP A 123 8.77 7.27 2.56
N MET A 124 8.13 6.29 1.90
CA MET A 124 6.73 6.36 1.46
C MET A 124 5.78 6.56 2.64
N MET A 125 6.07 5.94 3.80
CA MET A 125 5.21 6.10 4.98
C MET A 125 5.37 7.48 5.60
N ARG A 126 6.60 8.01 5.66
CA ARG A 126 6.80 9.42 6.05
C ARG A 126 6.08 10.40 5.13
N ALA A 127 6.07 10.12 3.82
CA ALA A 127 5.33 10.93 2.86
C ALA A 127 3.81 10.86 3.09
N LEU A 128 3.26 9.66 3.33
CA LEU A 128 1.87 9.45 3.70
C LEU A 128 1.51 10.22 4.98
N GLU A 129 2.25 10.02 6.06
CA GLU A 129 2.04 10.69 7.34
C GLU A 129 2.04 12.23 7.17
N SER A 130 2.94 12.76 6.33
CA SER A 130 2.99 14.20 6.04
C SER A 130 1.75 14.74 5.29
N VAL A 131 1.05 13.88 4.56
CA VAL A 131 -0.19 14.21 3.86
C VAL A 131 -1.37 14.07 4.81
N LEU A 132 -1.44 12.96 5.57
CA LEU A 132 -2.50 12.72 6.56
C LEU A 132 -2.61 13.86 7.57
N MET A 133 -1.48 14.39 8.06
CA MET A 133 -1.47 15.53 9.00
C MET A 133 -2.10 16.83 8.44
N LYS A 134 -2.34 16.91 7.13
CA LYS A 134 -2.89 18.10 6.46
C LYS A 134 -4.31 17.90 5.95
N MET A 135 -4.86 16.70 6.09
CA MET A 135 -6.23 16.39 5.65
C MET A 135 -7.26 17.00 6.58
N LYS A 136 -8.39 17.41 6.01
CA LYS A 136 -9.56 17.86 6.77
C LYS A 136 -10.39 16.66 7.23
N THR A 137 -10.58 15.69 6.35
CA THR A 137 -11.31 14.47 6.64
C THR A 137 -10.45 13.53 7.50
N PRO A 138 -10.94 13.09 8.67
CA PRO A 138 -10.22 12.13 9.49
C PRO A 138 -10.00 10.80 8.76
N VAL A 139 -8.77 10.29 8.81
CA VAL A 139 -8.41 8.98 8.23
C VAL A 139 -7.82 8.09 9.32
N PHE A 140 -8.36 6.89 9.45
CA PHE A 140 -7.80 5.85 10.31
C PHE A 140 -6.56 5.24 9.65
N TYR A 141 -5.38 5.52 10.20
CA TYR A 141 -4.13 4.97 9.68
C TYR A 141 -3.84 3.59 10.28
N LEU A 142 -3.97 2.53 9.47
CA LEU A 142 -3.54 1.18 9.84
C LEU A 142 -2.04 1.06 9.60
N ASN A 143 -1.23 1.45 10.60
CA ASN A 143 0.23 1.38 10.51
C ASN A 143 0.75 -0.06 10.66
N ILE A 144 0.55 -0.85 9.61
CA ILE A 144 0.98 -2.26 9.55
C ILE A 144 2.46 -2.44 9.18
N THR A 145 3.19 -1.35 8.92
CA THR A 145 4.50 -1.42 8.26
C THR A 145 5.54 -2.15 9.11
N LYS A 146 5.71 -1.74 10.38
CA LYS A 146 6.68 -2.38 11.28
C LYS A 146 6.27 -3.81 11.63
N MET A 147 4.98 -4.05 11.95
CA MET A 147 4.51 -5.40 12.31
C MET A 147 4.72 -6.40 11.18
N THR A 148 4.59 -5.96 9.92
CA THR A 148 4.74 -6.81 8.75
C THR A 148 6.20 -7.10 8.43
N ASP A 149 7.12 -6.18 8.74
CA ASP A 149 8.57 -6.36 8.56
C ASP A 149 9.15 -7.45 9.49
N TYR A 150 8.50 -7.76 10.61
CA TYR A 150 8.87 -8.94 11.39
C TYR A 150 8.57 -10.25 10.67
N ARG A 151 7.67 -10.27 9.68
CA ARG A 151 7.02 -11.48 9.19
C ARG A 151 7.64 -12.02 7.92
N LYS A 152 8.96 -12.11 7.84
CA LYS A 152 9.66 -12.75 6.70
C LYS A 152 9.21 -14.20 6.44
N ASP A 153 8.62 -14.86 7.44
CA ASP A 153 8.05 -16.20 7.39
C ASP A 153 6.67 -16.30 6.71
N GLY A 154 5.98 -15.19 6.47
CA GLY A 154 4.58 -15.20 6.05
C GLY A 154 4.35 -15.25 4.53
N HIS A 155 5.42 -15.29 3.72
CA HIS A 155 5.32 -15.19 2.27
C HIS A 155 5.09 -16.55 1.58
N PRO A 156 4.37 -16.60 0.45
CA PRO A 156 4.21 -17.83 -0.34
C PRO A 156 5.52 -18.39 -0.88
N SER A 157 6.53 -17.54 -1.13
CA SER A 157 7.81 -17.96 -1.69
C SER A 157 7.60 -18.74 -3.00
N ILE A 158 8.02 -20.00 -3.07
CA ILE A 158 7.89 -20.90 -4.22
C ILE A 158 6.46 -21.45 -4.39
N PHE A 159 5.60 -21.33 -3.37
CA PHE A 159 4.28 -21.97 -3.32
C PHE A 159 3.15 -21.13 -3.93
N ARG A 160 3.47 -19.99 -4.58
CA ARG A 160 2.47 -19.18 -5.29
C ARG A 160 1.75 -19.94 -6.42
N ARG A 161 2.44 -20.89 -7.05
CA ARG A 161 1.89 -21.71 -8.15
C ARG A 161 1.79 -23.17 -7.72
N SER A 162 0.77 -23.86 -8.23
CA SER A 162 0.60 -25.31 -8.03
C SER A 162 1.88 -26.08 -8.37
N SER A 163 2.19 -27.07 -7.54
CA SER A 163 3.40 -27.90 -7.55
C SER A 163 3.71 -28.53 -8.91
N SER A 164 2.70 -28.69 -9.77
CA SER A 164 2.84 -29.23 -11.13
C SER A 164 3.56 -28.30 -12.12
N ASN A 165 3.85 -27.04 -11.75
CA ASN A 165 4.46 -26.03 -12.62
C ASN A 165 5.72 -25.38 -12.03
N ILE A 166 6.31 -25.95 -10.98
CA ILE A 166 7.56 -25.43 -10.40
C ILE A 166 8.73 -25.87 -11.30
N LYS A 167 9.07 -25.02 -12.28
CA LYS A 167 10.29 -25.16 -13.09
C LYS A 167 11.48 -24.53 -12.36
N ASN A 168 12.68 -25.00 -12.64
CA ASN A 168 13.92 -24.31 -12.23
C ASN A 168 13.92 -22.87 -12.82
N GLY A 169 14.16 -21.86 -11.97
CA GLY A 169 14.17 -20.45 -12.37
C GLY A 169 12.87 -19.65 -12.11
N VAL A 170 11.94 -20.18 -11.32
CA VAL A 170 10.72 -19.45 -10.94
C VAL A 170 11.03 -18.34 -9.93
N PHE A 171 10.64 -17.10 -10.25
CA PHE A 171 10.66 -15.97 -9.31
C PHE A 171 9.81 -16.29 -8.08
N GLN A 172 10.38 -16.13 -6.89
CA GLN A 172 9.66 -16.32 -5.64
C GLN A 172 8.78 -15.12 -5.33
N ASP A 173 7.64 -15.39 -4.69
CA ASP A 173 6.78 -14.34 -4.17
C ASP A 173 7.12 -14.01 -2.72
N CYS A 174 7.91 -12.95 -2.55
CA CYS A 174 8.29 -12.42 -1.24
C CYS A 174 7.62 -11.06 -0.98
N SER A 175 6.46 -10.82 -1.58
CA SER A 175 5.72 -9.55 -1.50
C SER A 175 4.25 -9.72 -1.15
N HIS A 176 3.62 -10.82 -1.56
CA HIS A 176 2.28 -11.23 -1.15
C HIS A 176 2.35 -12.14 0.07
N TRP A 177 1.21 -12.49 0.64
CA TRP A 177 1.12 -13.25 1.89
C TRP A 177 0.37 -14.55 1.70
N CYS A 178 0.76 -15.59 2.43
CA CYS A 178 -0.07 -16.77 2.61
C CYS A 178 -1.37 -16.39 3.33
N LEU A 179 -2.45 -17.13 3.03
CA LEU A 179 -3.70 -17.11 3.76
C LEU A 179 -4.04 -18.54 4.23
N PRO A 180 -4.40 -18.75 5.51
CA PRO A 180 -4.38 -17.77 6.61
C PRO A 180 -2.96 -17.26 6.91
N GLY A 181 -2.83 -16.05 7.47
CA GLY A 181 -1.53 -15.42 7.69
C GLY A 181 -1.57 -13.95 8.12
N VAL A 182 -0.51 -13.22 7.76
CA VAL A 182 -0.30 -11.81 8.17
C VAL A 182 -1.48 -10.88 7.85
N PRO A 183 -2.18 -11.00 6.70
CA PRO A 183 -3.35 -10.18 6.41
C PRO A 183 -4.50 -10.35 7.38
N ASP A 184 -4.61 -11.50 8.06
CA ASP A 184 -5.65 -11.73 9.06
C ASP A 184 -5.48 -10.75 10.23
N SER A 185 -4.24 -10.54 10.70
CA SER A 185 -3.94 -9.55 11.74
C SER A 185 -4.25 -8.11 11.30
N TRP A 186 -4.11 -7.78 10.01
CA TRP A 186 -4.52 -6.46 9.50
C TRP A 186 -6.04 -6.28 9.56
N ASN A 187 -6.78 -7.34 9.24
CA ASN A 187 -8.24 -7.36 9.31
C ASN A 187 -8.73 -7.33 10.76
N GLU A 188 -8.02 -7.95 11.71
CA GLU A 188 -8.31 -7.82 13.13
C GLU A 188 -8.14 -6.37 13.61
N LEU A 189 -7.09 -5.67 13.20
CA LEU A 189 -6.90 -4.24 13.50
C LEU A 189 -8.04 -3.37 12.93
N LEU A 190 -8.41 -3.62 11.66
CA LEU A 190 -9.54 -2.94 11.02
C LEU A 190 -10.84 -3.18 11.82
N TYR A 191 -11.13 -4.44 12.16
CA TYR A 191 -12.30 -4.83 12.93
C TYR A 191 -12.38 -4.12 14.28
N VAL A 192 -11.27 -4.10 15.04
CA VAL A 192 -11.22 -3.44 16.35
C VAL A 192 -11.52 -1.95 16.23
N ILE A 193 -10.94 -1.26 15.24
CA ILE A 193 -11.19 0.18 15.04
C ILE A 193 -12.66 0.43 14.65
N LEU A 194 -13.24 -0.40 13.79
CA LEU A 194 -14.64 -0.28 13.41
C LEU A 194 -15.56 -0.42 14.62
N VAL A 195 -15.37 -1.46 15.45
CA VAL A 195 -16.18 -1.68 16.66
C VAL A 195 -16.00 -0.53 17.66
N GLN A 196 -14.77 -0.07 17.89
CA GLN A 196 -14.52 1.06 18.80
C GLN A 196 -15.16 2.36 18.31
N SER A 197 -15.09 2.65 17.01
CA SER A 197 -15.68 3.85 16.43
C SER A 197 -17.22 3.85 16.55
N GLN A 198 -17.86 2.70 16.37
CA GLN A 198 -19.30 2.55 16.57
C GLN A 198 -19.69 2.76 18.02
N ASN A 199 -18.94 2.18 18.97
CA ASN A 199 -19.20 2.34 20.39
C ASN A 199 -19.06 3.82 20.83
N GLN A 200 -18.05 4.54 20.33
CA GLN A 200 -17.90 5.97 20.61
C GLN A 200 -19.08 6.79 20.07
N LYS A 201 -19.54 6.51 18.84
CA LYS A 201 -20.74 7.14 18.29
C LYS A 201 -21.95 6.87 19.18
N LEU A 202 -22.20 5.60 19.56
CA LEU A 202 -23.31 5.23 20.44
C LEU A 202 -23.24 5.92 21.81
N SER A 203 -22.07 6.00 22.45
CA SER A 203 -21.90 6.71 23.72
C SER A 203 -22.17 8.20 23.60
N SER A 204 -21.85 8.84 22.46
CA SER A 204 -22.16 10.25 22.22
C SER A 204 -23.63 10.55 21.96
N PHE A 205 -24.47 9.54 21.68
CA PHE A 205 -25.93 9.70 21.53
C PHE A 205 -26.70 9.51 22.84
N VAL A 206 -26.06 8.93 23.87
CA VAL A 206 -26.69 8.65 25.17
C VAL A 206 -26.51 9.81 26.15
N HIS A 207 -25.79 10.87 25.77
CA HIS A 207 -25.61 12.12 26.52
C HIS A 207 -26.00 13.31 25.65
#